data_AF-A0A3R7WFT5-F1
#
_entry.id   AF-A0A3R7WFT5-F1
#
_cell.length_a   1.000
_cell.length_b   1.000
_cell.length_c   1.000
_cell.angle_alpha   90.00
_cell.angle_beta   90.00
_cell.angle_gamma   90.00
#
_symmetry.space_group_name_H-M   'P 1'
#
loop_
_entity.id
_entity.type
_entity.pdbx_description
1 polymer ?
#
loop_
_entity_poly.entity_id
_entity_poly.type
_entity_poly.pdbx_seq_one_letter_code
_entity_poly.pdbx_strand_id
1 'polypeptide(L)'
;DEKESILGTLQMTLDYTATSQVDATAALTPFLTSAPSDLELLGEFELDMPLLDLLDTYYADPPDGAEASANPVWAQYIKERGDTEVETHRWEPSPAHGGWVRVVTFRSLTHAPIGPSTTMTTNTWQCTGYDWTHDGTVSQVTFQIKVQLHDIPYGDIFTVEHSMTLTKSSPSNNNGVSVKVRLVYLAIPFSSGCMFKSKILSQTKTATHESYVLWFRLLKEMHNAPGTSIAATSVNSAAKKRAPLVRMCSIVDEEVALEEIFENQRMHIFGKWGPNYLWPTDRSRFSNRQGDKELSFNKVECPEHWTWTSEWKVDMKYTECDEEGWSYATDFPRFKYHLAKGKSNARKVGSSVRRRRWVRTMCLNPDADVAF
;
A
#
# COMPACT_ATOMS: atom_id res chain seq x y z
N ASP A 1 50.21 18.70 63.57
CA ASP A 1 49.30 17.61 63.18
C ASP A 1 48.16 18.15 62.35
N GLU A 2 48.39 18.20 61.05
CA GLU A 2 47.38 18.44 60.03
C GLU A 2 46.37 17.30 60.02
N LYS A 3 45.08 17.62 60.10
CA LYS A 3 44.01 16.69 59.71
C LYS A 3 43.31 17.27 58.49
N GLU A 4 43.59 16.67 57.33
CA GLU A 4 42.88 16.90 56.09
C GLU A 4 41.37 16.64 56.30
N SER A 5 40.56 17.66 56.02
CA SER A 5 39.11 17.53 55.89
C SER A 5 38.78 17.16 54.46
N ILE A 6 38.44 15.89 54.22
CA ILE A 6 37.95 15.42 52.93
C ILE A 6 36.55 16.02 52.71
N LEU A 7 36.48 17.10 51.93
CA LEU A 7 35.23 17.65 51.40
C LEU A 7 34.74 16.72 50.27
N GLY A 8 33.88 15.77 50.61
CA GLY A 8 33.11 15.03 49.62
C GLY A 8 32.06 15.93 48.98
N THR A 9 32.09 16.08 47.66
CA THR A 9 31.02 16.73 46.90
C THR A 9 29.78 15.85 46.95
N LEU A 10 28.73 16.30 47.63
CA LEU A 10 27.44 15.60 47.66
C LEU A 10 26.68 15.90 46.35
N GLN A 11 26.72 14.97 45.39
CA GLN A 11 25.82 15.00 44.23
C GLN A 11 24.42 14.59 44.69
N MET A 12 23.57 15.58 44.97
CA MET A 12 22.13 15.37 45.12
C MET A 12 21.47 15.39 43.74
N THR A 13 21.04 14.22 43.27
CA THR A 13 20.08 14.13 42.16
C THR A 13 18.68 14.29 42.75
N LEU A 14 17.99 15.36 42.37
CA LEU A 14 16.65 15.66 42.86
C LEU A 14 15.63 14.99 41.94
N ASP A 15 15.22 13.76 42.27
CA ASP A 15 14.06 13.11 41.63
C ASP A 15 12.79 13.73 42.21
N TYR A 16 12.22 14.70 41.49
CA TYR A 16 10.88 15.18 41.79
C TYR A 16 9.87 14.18 41.22
N THR A 17 9.06 13.60 42.10
CA THR A 17 7.79 12.97 41.71
C THR A 17 6.73 14.04 41.88
N ALA A 18 6.14 14.50 40.78
CA ALA A 18 4.90 15.27 40.83
C ALA A 18 3.79 14.31 41.29
N THR A 19 3.57 14.23 42.60
CA THR A 19 2.35 13.65 43.13
C THR A 19 1.24 14.65 42.87
N SER A 20 0.73 14.69 41.64
CA SER A 20 -0.54 15.38 41.38
C SER A 20 -1.62 14.58 42.10
N GLN A 21 -2.30 15.26 43.02
CA GLN A 21 -3.46 14.71 43.71
C GLN A 21 -4.47 14.21 42.68
N VAL A 22 -4.92 13.00 42.96
CA VAL A 22 -5.87 12.21 42.18
C VAL A 22 -7.20 12.95 42.12
N ASP A 23 -7.50 13.59 40.99
CA ASP A 23 -8.80 13.36 40.38
C ASP A 23 -8.67 12.07 39.58
N ALA A 24 -9.58 11.13 39.81
CA ALA A 24 -9.57 9.83 39.15
C ALA A 24 -9.93 9.97 37.66
N THR A 25 -9.02 10.54 36.85
CA THR A 25 -9.03 10.33 35.41
C THR A 25 -8.65 8.88 35.19
N ALA A 26 -9.60 8.06 34.74
CA ALA A 26 -9.31 6.71 34.27
C ALA A 26 -8.08 6.76 33.36
N ALA A 27 -7.07 5.94 33.65
CA ALA A 27 -5.85 5.90 32.86
C ALA A 27 -6.23 5.65 31.40
N LEU A 28 -5.88 6.59 30.50
CA LEU A 28 -6.20 6.48 29.09
C LEU A 28 -5.56 5.21 28.53
N THR A 29 -6.35 4.43 27.79
CA THR A 29 -5.86 3.23 27.12
C THR A 29 -5.15 3.65 25.84
N PRO A 30 -3.95 3.14 25.53
CA PRO A 30 -3.29 3.40 24.25
C PRO A 30 -4.23 3.09 23.09
N PHE A 31 -4.27 3.96 22.09
CA PHE A 31 -5.11 3.71 20.92
C PHE A 31 -4.52 2.58 20.10
N LEU A 32 -3.26 2.66 19.66
CA LEU A 32 -2.56 1.57 18.98
C LEU A 32 -2.24 0.40 19.92
N THR A 33 -2.22 -0.82 19.39
CA THR A 33 -1.85 -2.03 20.14
C THR A 33 -0.36 -2.34 20.04
N SER A 34 0.29 -1.91 18.96
CA SER A 34 1.73 -2.03 18.78
C SER A 34 2.49 -1.14 19.76
N ALA A 35 3.59 -1.67 20.31
CA ALA A 35 4.46 -0.87 21.15
C ALA A 35 5.24 0.15 20.30
N PRO A 36 5.69 1.28 20.87
CA PRO A 36 6.51 2.26 20.13
C PRO A 36 7.77 1.65 19.48
N SER A 37 8.31 0.55 20.02
CA SER A 37 9.45 -0.17 19.45
C SER A 37 9.13 -0.99 18.20
N ASP A 38 7.85 -1.33 17.99
CA ASP A 38 7.40 -2.14 16.85
C ASP A 38 7.10 -1.29 15.62
N LEU A 39 7.02 0.03 15.81
CA LEU A 39 6.73 1.01 14.79
C LEU A 39 7.97 1.26 13.91
N GLU A 40 7.88 0.88 12.65
CA GLU A 40 8.92 1.14 11.66
C GLU A 40 8.65 2.45 10.94
N LEU A 41 9.68 3.29 10.76
CA LEU A 41 9.57 4.50 9.94
C LEU A 41 9.31 4.10 8.47
N LEU A 42 8.17 4.55 7.95
CA LEU A 42 7.76 4.29 6.58
C LEU A 42 8.25 5.35 5.61
N GLY A 43 8.29 6.60 6.06
CA GLY A 43 8.70 7.72 5.22
C GLY A 43 8.58 9.06 5.93
N GLU A 44 9.18 10.05 5.31
CA GLU A 44 9.19 11.43 5.75
C GLU A 44 8.74 12.32 4.60
N PHE A 45 7.80 13.21 4.90
CA PHE A 45 7.22 14.11 3.92
C PHE A 45 7.50 15.56 4.37
N GLU A 46 7.37 16.51 3.46
CA GLU A 46 7.47 17.93 3.77
C GLU A 46 6.36 18.64 3.01
N LEU A 47 5.68 19.61 3.63
CA LEU A 47 4.57 20.32 3.02
C LEU A 47 4.61 21.80 3.41
N ASP A 48 4.81 22.67 2.44
CA ASP A 48 4.89 24.11 2.65
C ASP A 48 3.51 24.77 2.86
N MET A 49 2.77 24.35 3.89
CA MET A 49 1.42 24.86 4.21
C MET A 49 1.25 25.02 5.72
N PRO A 50 0.56 26.05 6.25
CA PRO A 50 0.28 26.18 7.68
C PRO A 50 -0.47 24.95 8.26
N LEU A 51 -0.16 24.60 9.51
CA LEU A 51 -0.63 23.34 10.10
C LEU A 51 -2.14 23.39 10.34
N LEU A 52 -2.65 24.56 10.73
CA LEU A 52 -4.08 24.80 10.87
C LEU A 52 -4.79 24.66 9.53
N ASP A 53 -4.32 25.33 8.47
CA ASP A 53 -4.89 25.22 7.13
C ASP A 53 -4.95 23.77 6.63
N LEU A 54 -3.90 22.97 6.89
CA LEU A 54 -3.89 21.54 6.56
C LEU A 54 -4.99 20.77 7.33
N LEU A 55 -5.15 21.03 8.63
CA LEU A 55 -6.14 20.36 9.47
C LEU A 55 -7.57 20.76 9.08
N ASP A 56 -7.82 22.05 8.92
CA ASP A 56 -9.14 22.61 8.62
C ASP A 56 -9.60 22.28 7.20
N THR A 57 -8.68 22.28 6.24
CA THR A 57 -9.04 22.04 4.83
C THR A 57 -9.26 20.55 4.53
N TYR A 58 -8.49 19.66 5.16
CA TYR A 58 -8.45 18.25 4.76
C TYR A 58 -8.84 17.25 5.84
N TYR A 59 -8.74 17.60 7.12
CA TYR A 59 -9.03 16.66 8.20
C TYR A 59 -10.29 17.02 8.99
N ALA A 60 -10.79 18.25 8.91
CA ALA A 60 -12.07 18.65 9.48
C ALA A 60 -13.25 17.85 8.91
N ASP A 61 -14.37 17.87 9.63
CA ASP A 61 -15.59 17.25 9.17
C ASP A 61 -16.12 17.95 7.91
N PRO A 62 -16.62 17.19 6.92
CA PRO A 62 -17.29 17.79 5.78
C PRO A 62 -18.55 18.56 6.27
N PRO A 63 -18.96 19.63 5.58
CA PRO A 63 -20.20 20.33 5.87
C PRO A 63 -21.40 19.38 5.93
N ASP A 64 -22.42 19.70 6.71
CA ASP A 64 -23.61 18.86 6.87
C ASP A 64 -24.20 18.40 5.53
N GLY A 65 -24.20 17.08 5.30
CA GLY A 65 -24.71 16.46 4.07
C GLY A 65 -23.73 16.40 2.90
N ALA A 66 -22.49 16.89 3.06
CA ALA A 66 -21.42 16.74 2.07
C ALA A 66 -20.63 15.45 2.29
N GLU A 67 -20.30 14.77 1.18
CA GLU A 67 -19.40 13.62 1.20
C GLU A 67 -17.94 14.06 1.37
N ALA A 68 -17.06 13.17 1.83
CA ALA A 68 -15.62 13.44 1.88
C ALA A 68 -15.01 13.76 0.50
N SER A 69 -15.64 13.28 -0.57
CA SER A 69 -15.34 13.62 -1.97
C SER A 69 -15.60 15.09 -2.33
N ALA A 70 -16.23 15.88 -1.45
CA ALA A 70 -16.45 17.31 -1.68
C ALA A 70 -15.13 18.11 -1.72
N ASN A 71 -14.08 17.63 -1.02
CA ASN A 71 -12.75 18.21 -1.17
C ASN A 71 -12.09 17.65 -2.46
N PRO A 72 -11.62 18.52 -3.37
CA PRO A 72 -11.10 18.08 -4.68
C PRO A 72 -9.84 17.22 -4.58
N VAL A 73 -9.01 17.41 -3.55
CA VAL A 73 -7.81 16.61 -3.32
C VAL A 73 -8.19 15.23 -2.81
N TRP A 74 -9.14 15.14 -1.87
CA TRP A 74 -9.68 13.85 -1.43
C TRP A 74 -10.38 13.11 -2.58
N ALA A 75 -11.17 13.80 -3.40
CA ALA A 75 -11.80 13.21 -4.58
C ALA A 75 -10.77 12.62 -5.56
N GLN A 76 -9.70 13.37 -5.84
CA GLN A 76 -8.62 12.92 -6.70
C GLN A 76 -7.87 11.74 -6.08
N TYR A 77 -7.60 11.79 -4.77
CA TYR A 77 -6.95 10.72 -4.02
C TYR A 77 -7.76 9.41 -4.06
N ILE A 78 -9.05 9.47 -3.74
CA ILE A 78 -9.99 8.33 -3.80
C ILE A 78 -10.02 7.75 -5.22
N LYS A 79 -10.12 8.62 -6.23
CA LYS A 79 -10.16 8.23 -7.64
C LYS A 79 -8.86 7.54 -8.10
N GLU A 80 -7.69 8.07 -7.76
CA GLU A 80 -6.41 7.48 -8.15
C GLU A 80 -6.14 6.16 -7.45
N ARG A 81 -6.60 6.00 -6.20
CA ARG A 81 -6.57 4.72 -5.50
C ARG A 81 -7.58 3.71 -6.02
N GLY A 82 -8.62 4.18 -6.72
CA GLY A 82 -9.74 3.35 -7.16
C GLY A 82 -10.63 2.88 -6.01
N ASP A 83 -10.64 3.61 -4.90
CA ASP A 83 -11.50 3.30 -3.76
C ASP A 83 -12.96 3.65 -4.11
N THR A 84 -13.89 2.85 -3.60
CA THR A 84 -15.35 2.98 -3.82
C THR A 84 -16.09 2.86 -2.50
N GLU A 85 -17.40 3.13 -2.47
CA GLU A 85 -18.22 2.99 -1.24
C GLU A 85 -17.61 3.77 -0.05
N VAL A 86 -17.07 4.98 -0.31
CA VAL A 86 -16.37 5.77 0.72
C VAL A 86 -17.38 6.48 1.62
N GLU A 87 -17.27 6.25 2.92
CA GLU A 87 -18.06 6.92 3.95
C GLU A 87 -17.13 7.42 5.06
N THR A 88 -17.25 8.70 5.41
CA THR A 88 -16.47 9.34 6.47
C THR A 88 -17.41 9.79 7.57
N HIS A 89 -17.25 9.21 8.75
CA HIS A 89 -17.96 9.62 9.95
C HIS A 89 -17.33 10.88 10.55
N ARG A 90 -18.12 11.58 11.37
CA ARG A 90 -17.67 12.78 12.08
C ARG A 90 -16.63 12.46 13.15
N TRP A 91 -15.84 13.46 13.51
CA TRP A 91 -15.01 13.41 14.69
C TRP A 91 -15.86 13.45 15.97
N GLU A 92 -15.55 12.55 16.88
CA GLU A 92 -16.17 12.45 18.20
C GLU A 92 -15.09 12.43 19.29
N PRO A 93 -15.32 13.03 20.47
CA PRO A 93 -14.37 12.92 21.58
C PRO A 93 -14.19 11.45 21.98
N SER A 94 -12.96 11.06 22.34
CA SER A 94 -12.66 9.72 22.84
C SER A 94 -12.32 9.73 24.33
N PRO A 95 -13.28 9.43 25.23
CA PRO A 95 -12.99 9.32 26.66
C PRO A 95 -11.98 8.21 27.01
N ALA A 96 -11.94 7.14 26.20
CA ALA A 96 -11.11 5.97 26.47
C ALA A 96 -9.64 6.17 26.07
N HIS A 97 -9.39 6.85 24.94
CA HIS A 97 -8.06 6.99 24.36
C HIS A 97 -7.52 8.43 24.40
N GLY A 98 -8.37 9.40 24.73
CA GLY A 98 -8.08 10.82 24.63
C GLY A 98 -8.17 11.34 23.20
N GLY A 99 -8.25 12.67 23.07
CA GLY A 99 -8.40 13.34 21.78
C GLY A 99 -9.72 13.02 21.09
N TRP A 100 -9.68 12.94 19.77
CA TRP A 100 -10.83 12.73 18.91
C TRP A 100 -10.69 11.45 18.10
N VAL A 101 -11.80 10.79 17.82
CA VAL A 101 -11.85 9.60 16.97
C VAL A 101 -12.87 9.75 15.86
N ARG A 102 -12.61 9.12 14.72
CA ARG A 102 -13.61 8.94 13.66
C ARG A 102 -13.39 7.62 12.93
N VAL A 103 -14.40 7.19 12.20
CA VAL A 103 -14.32 6.02 11.33
C VAL A 103 -14.44 6.47 9.88
N VAL A 104 -13.60 5.90 9.02
CA VAL A 104 -13.69 6.03 7.57
C VAL A 104 -13.77 4.64 6.98
N THR A 105 -14.82 4.33 6.24
CA THR A 105 -15.00 3.07 5.54
C THR A 105 -14.90 3.28 4.04
N PHE A 106 -14.33 2.32 3.34
CA PHE A 106 -14.25 2.32 1.88
C PHE A 106 -13.95 0.92 1.38
N ARG A 107 -14.34 0.64 0.15
CA ARG A 107 -13.93 -0.56 -0.59
C ARG A 107 -12.70 -0.24 -1.42
N SER A 108 -11.56 -0.80 -1.02
CA SER A 108 -10.29 -0.64 -1.72
C SER A 108 -9.99 -1.80 -2.67
N LEU A 109 -9.30 -1.51 -3.77
CA LEU A 109 -8.72 -2.54 -4.64
C LEU A 109 -7.66 -3.35 -3.88
N THR A 110 -7.61 -4.65 -4.16
CA THR A 110 -6.60 -5.54 -3.59
C THR A 110 -5.86 -6.25 -4.72
N HIS A 111 -4.53 -6.17 -4.68
CA HIS A 111 -3.64 -6.89 -5.58
C HIS A 111 -3.12 -8.19 -4.94
N ALA A 112 -3.86 -8.71 -3.96
CA ALA A 112 -3.51 -9.96 -3.29
C ALA A 112 -3.58 -11.12 -4.31
N PRO A 113 -2.59 -12.03 -4.30
CA PRO A 113 -2.61 -13.20 -5.19
C PRO A 113 -3.73 -14.19 -4.85
N ILE A 114 -4.30 -14.07 -3.64
CA ILE A 114 -5.32 -14.94 -3.08
C ILE A 114 -6.33 -14.02 -2.37
N GLY A 115 -7.61 -14.23 -2.64
CA GLY A 115 -8.70 -13.42 -2.09
C GLY A 115 -9.47 -12.66 -3.17
N PRO A 116 -10.51 -11.90 -2.78
CA PRO A 116 -11.22 -11.03 -3.69
C PRO A 116 -10.30 -9.93 -4.23
N SER A 117 -10.67 -9.34 -5.37
CA SER A 117 -9.96 -8.22 -6.02
C SER A 117 -10.25 -6.85 -5.38
N THR A 118 -11.11 -6.84 -4.36
CA THR A 118 -11.44 -5.69 -3.52
C THR A 118 -11.69 -6.17 -2.10
N THR A 119 -11.48 -5.31 -1.11
CA THR A 119 -11.90 -5.55 0.28
C THR A 119 -12.61 -4.34 0.83
N MET A 120 -13.64 -4.57 1.64
CA MET A 120 -14.08 -3.53 2.56
C MET A 120 -12.96 -3.25 3.56
N THR A 121 -12.73 -1.96 3.82
CA THR A 121 -11.67 -1.46 4.68
C THR A 121 -12.28 -0.48 5.67
N THR A 122 -11.97 -0.67 6.95
CA THR A 122 -12.35 0.27 8.02
C THR A 122 -11.08 0.88 8.58
N ASN A 123 -10.95 2.20 8.45
CA ASN A 123 -9.95 2.98 9.13
C ASN A 123 -10.58 3.65 10.35
N THR A 124 -10.15 3.28 11.55
CA THR A 124 -10.45 4.03 12.77
C THR A 124 -9.30 4.98 13.03
N TRP A 125 -9.59 6.28 13.03
CA TRP A 125 -8.63 7.34 13.24
C TRP A 125 -8.74 7.85 14.66
N GLN A 126 -7.61 8.17 15.27
CA GLN A 126 -7.50 8.98 16.46
C GLN A 126 -6.62 10.19 16.16
N CYS A 127 -7.05 11.36 16.59
CA CYS A 127 -6.26 12.58 16.55
C CYS A 127 -6.04 13.14 17.96
N THR A 128 -4.79 13.46 18.28
CA THR A 128 -4.40 14.12 19.53
C THR A 128 -3.53 15.34 19.24
N GLY A 129 -3.51 16.30 20.15
CA GLY A 129 -2.78 17.57 19.97
C GLY A 129 -3.54 18.65 19.17
N TYR A 130 -4.77 18.35 18.74
CA TYR A 130 -5.67 19.30 18.10
C TYR A 130 -7.10 19.16 18.61
N ASP A 131 -7.79 20.28 18.69
CA ASP A 131 -9.20 20.36 19.08
C ASP A 131 -9.95 21.18 18.02
N TRP A 132 -10.88 20.52 17.33
CA TRP A 132 -11.71 21.16 16.29
C TRP A 132 -12.79 22.08 16.85
N THR A 133 -12.96 22.14 18.17
CA THR A 133 -13.97 22.99 18.83
C THR A 133 -13.41 24.30 19.37
N HIS A 134 -12.09 24.43 19.42
CA HIS A 134 -11.41 25.56 20.05
C HIS A 134 -10.19 26.02 19.24
N ASP A 135 -10.11 27.34 18.99
CA ASP A 135 -8.95 27.94 18.34
C ASP A 135 -7.76 28.00 19.31
N GLY A 136 -6.82 27.06 19.15
CA GLY A 136 -5.58 26.98 19.93
C GLY A 136 -4.31 27.16 19.09
N THR A 137 -3.20 27.52 19.72
CA THR A 137 -1.89 27.45 19.08
C THR A 137 -1.44 25.98 18.98
N VAL A 138 -1.42 25.45 17.76
CA VAL A 138 -1.05 24.06 17.49
C VAL A 138 0.41 23.97 17.09
N SER A 139 1.20 23.25 17.89
CA SER A 139 2.61 22.97 17.59
C SER A 139 2.82 21.58 17.01
N GLN A 140 2.00 20.61 17.40
CA GLN A 140 2.10 19.23 16.96
C GLN A 140 0.73 18.52 17.04
N VAL A 141 0.44 17.68 16.06
CA VAL A 141 -0.76 16.84 16.00
C VAL A 141 -0.34 15.43 15.66
N THR A 142 -0.93 14.42 16.30
CA THR A 142 -0.67 13.02 15.99
C THR A 142 -1.95 12.34 15.54
N PHE A 143 -1.90 11.76 14.34
CA PHE A 143 -2.92 10.87 13.82
C PHE A 143 -2.48 9.42 13.99
N GLN A 144 -3.22 8.66 14.78
CA GLN A 144 -3.05 7.21 14.86
C GLN A 144 -4.21 6.53 14.13
N ILE A 145 -3.93 5.54 13.30
CA ILE A 145 -4.92 4.92 12.44
C ILE A 145 -4.83 3.41 12.59
N LYS A 146 -5.95 2.77 12.90
CA LYS A 146 -6.12 1.31 12.83
C LYS A 146 -6.91 0.97 11.58
N VAL A 147 -6.34 0.11 10.75
CA VAL A 147 -6.96 -0.37 9.53
C VAL A 147 -7.32 -1.84 9.71
N GLN A 148 -8.57 -2.16 9.39
CA GLN A 148 -9.10 -3.51 9.32
C GLN A 148 -9.53 -3.79 7.88
N LEU A 149 -9.05 -4.91 7.34
CA LEU A 149 -9.33 -5.37 5.98
C LEU A 149 -10.24 -6.59 6.11
N HIS A 150 -11.51 -6.48 5.76
CA HIS A 150 -12.53 -7.47 6.15
C HIS A 150 -12.60 -8.70 5.24
N ASP A 151 -12.42 -8.53 3.94
CA ASP A 151 -12.73 -9.57 2.94
C ASP A 151 -11.46 -10.34 2.48
N ILE A 152 -10.30 -10.04 3.04
CA ILE A 152 -9.03 -10.66 2.66
C ILE A 152 -8.72 -11.91 3.50
N PRO A 153 -7.91 -12.84 2.98
CA PRO A 153 -7.38 -13.92 3.80
C PRO A 153 -6.65 -13.36 5.02
N TYR A 154 -6.95 -13.92 6.21
CA TYR A 154 -6.34 -13.53 7.48
C TYR A 154 -6.70 -12.11 7.99
N GLY A 155 -7.67 -11.43 7.37
CA GLY A 155 -8.07 -10.07 7.75
C GLY A 155 -8.59 -9.94 9.19
N ASP A 156 -8.99 -11.06 9.80
CA ASP A 156 -9.44 -11.19 11.19
C ASP A 156 -8.30 -11.36 12.20
N ILE A 157 -7.09 -11.72 11.75
CA ILE A 157 -5.96 -12.04 12.64
C ILE A 157 -4.83 -11.01 12.61
N PHE A 158 -4.97 -9.94 11.84
CA PHE A 158 -4.04 -8.81 11.89
C PHE A 158 -4.78 -7.49 11.70
N THR A 159 -4.18 -6.43 12.23
CA THR A 159 -4.56 -5.05 11.92
C THR A 159 -3.36 -4.34 11.33
N VAL A 160 -3.59 -3.29 10.56
CA VAL A 160 -2.52 -2.40 10.12
C VAL A 160 -2.60 -1.13 10.94
N GLU A 161 -1.52 -0.77 11.61
CA GLU A 161 -1.46 0.36 12.54
C GLU A 161 -0.50 1.41 12.00
N HIS A 162 -1.00 2.62 11.73
CA HIS A 162 -0.19 3.75 11.31
C HIS A 162 -0.18 4.83 12.38
N SER A 163 0.95 5.52 12.52
CA SER A 163 1.06 6.74 13.34
C SER A 163 1.73 7.82 12.51
N MET A 164 1.06 8.95 12.33
CA MET A 164 1.57 10.10 11.61
C MET A 164 1.63 11.30 12.55
N THR A 165 2.79 11.93 12.64
CA THR A 165 2.96 13.15 13.44
C THR A 165 3.15 14.36 12.55
N LEU A 166 2.28 15.35 12.69
CA LEU A 166 2.37 16.64 12.02
C LEU A 166 2.99 17.63 13.00
N THR A 167 4.12 18.25 12.66
CA THR A 167 4.76 19.22 13.55
C THR A 167 4.94 20.55 12.84
N LYS A 168 4.59 21.65 13.50
CA LYS A 168 4.87 22.98 13.01
C LYS A 168 6.39 23.15 12.90
N SER A 169 6.87 23.60 11.74
CA SER A 169 8.29 23.92 11.55
C SER A 169 8.50 25.42 11.52
N SER A 170 9.71 25.86 11.86
CA SER A 170 10.12 27.24 11.64
C SER A 170 10.59 27.40 10.20
N PRO A 171 10.27 28.52 9.53
CA PRO A 171 10.65 28.72 8.14
C PRO A 171 12.17 28.70 7.97
N SER A 172 12.67 27.97 6.96
CA SER A 172 14.09 28.02 6.57
C SER A 172 14.46 29.32 5.88
N ASN A 173 13.48 30.01 5.28
CA ASN A 173 13.66 31.25 4.54
C ASN A 173 12.67 32.31 5.06
N ASN A 174 13.13 33.56 5.21
CA ASN A 174 12.44 34.72 5.82
C ASN A 174 11.08 35.16 5.22
N ASN A 175 10.29 34.29 4.58
CA ASN A 175 9.11 34.71 3.81
C ASN A 175 7.80 33.94 4.08
N GLY A 176 7.61 33.36 5.26
CA GLY A 176 6.31 32.86 5.71
C GLY A 176 6.32 31.41 6.16
N VAL A 177 5.36 31.09 7.04
CA VAL A 177 5.25 29.85 7.85
C VAL A 177 5.20 28.60 6.97
N SER A 178 6.28 27.81 6.93
CA SER A 178 6.28 26.45 6.35
C SER A 178 6.10 25.40 7.45
N VAL A 179 5.34 24.33 7.19
CA VAL A 179 5.20 23.20 8.12
C VAL A 179 6.07 22.04 7.64
N LYS A 180 6.66 21.31 8.58
CA LYS A 180 7.31 20.03 8.24
C LYS A 180 6.44 18.92 8.78
N VAL A 181 5.68 18.31 7.88
CA VAL A 181 4.87 17.14 8.18
C VAL A 181 5.77 15.90 8.16
N ARG A 182 6.40 15.55 9.29
CA ARG A 182 7.41 14.50 9.30
C ARG A 182 7.00 13.34 10.21
N LEU A 183 7.12 12.14 9.63
CA LEU A 183 7.09 10.81 10.24
C LEU A 183 5.74 10.11 10.10
N VAL A 184 5.71 9.11 9.22
CA VAL A 184 4.70 8.04 9.20
C VAL A 184 5.37 6.78 9.70
N TYR A 185 4.84 6.20 10.76
CA TYR A 185 5.25 4.92 11.30
C TYR A 185 4.20 3.86 11.01
N LEU A 186 4.64 2.62 10.80
CA LEU A 186 3.79 1.48 10.49
C LEU A 186 4.14 0.29 11.40
N ALA A 187 3.11 -0.39 11.91
CA ALA A 187 3.20 -1.71 12.49
C ALA A 187 2.02 -2.58 12.03
N ILE A 188 2.21 -3.90 12.05
CA ILE A 188 1.19 -4.87 11.64
C ILE A 188 1.16 -5.99 12.69
N PRO A 189 0.46 -5.78 13.82
CA PRO A 189 0.34 -6.78 14.86
C PRO A 189 -0.54 -7.94 14.39
N PHE A 190 -0.13 -9.17 14.74
CA PHE A 190 -0.88 -10.40 14.46
C PHE A 190 -1.37 -11.00 15.78
N SER A 191 -2.65 -11.30 15.88
CA SER A 191 -3.25 -11.92 17.07
C SER A 191 -3.02 -13.44 17.13
N SER A 192 -2.71 -14.06 15.99
CA SER A 192 -2.42 -15.50 15.89
C SER A 192 -1.39 -15.83 14.79
N GLY A 193 -0.99 -17.10 14.70
CA GLY A 193 0.00 -17.54 13.72
C GLY A 193 -0.51 -17.41 12.27
N CYS A 194 0.31 -16.83 11.39
CA CYS A 194 -0.02 -16.61 9.98
C CYS A 194 1.06 -17.18 9.04
N MET A 195 0.66 -18.02 8.08
CA MET A 195 1.57 -18.64 7.10
C MET A 195 2.14 -17.66 6.06
N PHE A 196 1.54 -16.47 5.91
CA PHE A 196 1.98 -15.47 4.92
C PHE A 196 2.41 -14.15 5.55
N LYS A 197 2.82 -14.17 6.83
CA LYS A 197 3.20 -12.98 7.59
C LYS A 197 4.15 -12.05 6.82
N SER A 198 5.28 -12.55 6.33
CA SER A 198 6.25 -11.72 5.58
C SER A 198 5.68 -11.07 4.32
N LYS A 199 4.75 -11.75 3.63
CA LYS A 199 4.11 -11.20 2.42
C LYS A 199 3.08 -10.12 2.77
N ILE A 200 2.27 -10.36 3.80
CA ILE A 200 1.33 -9.35 4.32
C ILE A 200 2.11 -8.12 4.78
N LEU A 201 3.20 -8.31 5.52
CA LEU A 201 4.09 -7.23 5.97
C LEU A 201 4.60 -6.40 4.78
N SER A 202 5.25 -7.05 3.81
CA SER A 202 5.85 -6.37 2.67
C SER A 202 4.81 -5.66 1.80
N GLN A 203 3.71 -6.32 1.42
CA GLN A 203 2.69 -5.72 0.55
C GLN A 203 1.96 -4.56 1.22
N THR A 204 1.65 -4.70 2.51
CA THR A 204 1.00 -3.64 3.28
C THR A 204 1.93 -2.45 3.45
N LYS A 205 3.22 -2.69 3.72
CA LYS A 205 4.22 -1.62 3.81
C LYS A 205 4.31 -0.82 2.51
N THR A 206 4.46 -1.49 1.37
CA THR A 206 4.50 -0.85 0.05
C THR A 206 3.21 -0.07 -0.23
N ALA A 207 2.05 -0.71 -0.07
CA ALA A 207 0.75 -0.07 -0.35
C ALA A 207 0.49 1.15 0.55
N THR A 208 0.83 1.06 1.84
CA THR A 208 0.71 2.20 2.76
C THR A 208 1.67 3.32 2.35
N HIS A 209 2.91 3.00 1.99
CA HIS A 209 3.90 4.00 1.58
C HIS A 209 3.43 4.75 0.32
N GLU A 210 3.04 4.02 -0.73
CA GLU A 210 2.50 4.57 -1.97
C GLU A 210 1.27 5.45 -1.72
N SER A 211 0.38 5.01 -0.83
CA SER A 211 -0.79 5.77 -0.40
C SER A 211 -0.41 7.11 0.24
N TYR A 212 0.57 7.16 1.13
CA TYR A 212 1.03 8.43 1.72
C TYR A 212 1.79 9.29 0.71
N VAL A 213 2.62 8.70 -0.15
CA VAL A 213 3.31 9.41 -1.25
C VAL A 213 2.29 10.10 -2.15
N LEU A 214 1.24 9.38 -2.56
CA LEU A 214 0.15 9.92 -3.36
C LEU A 214 -0.55 11.07 -2.65
N TRP A 215 -0.92 10.91 -1.38
CA TRP A 215 -1.60 11.94 -0.61
C TRP A 215 -0.76 13.23 -0.53
N PHE A 216 0.50 13.14 -0.12
CA PHE A 216 1.36 14.31 0.02
C PHE A 216 1.76 14.93 -1.32
N ARG A 217 1.86 14.14 -2.39
CA ARG A 217 2.03 14.66 -3.75
C ARG A 217 0.83 15.53 -4.14
N LEU A 218 -0.40 15.04 -3.96
CA LEU A 218 -1.62 15.79 -4.31
C LEU A 218 -1.76 17.07 -3.48
N LEU A 219 -1.41 17.04 -2.18
CA LEU A 219 -1.37 18.23 -1.34
C LEU A 219 -0.38 19.28 -1.85
N LYS A 220 0.83 18.86 -2.25
CA LYS A 220 1.85 19.74 -2.84
C LYS A 220 1.38 20.35 -4.16
N GLU A 221 0.80 19.55 -5.04
CA GLU A 221 0.30 20.01 -6.34
C GLU A 221 -0.79 21.08 -6.19
N MET A 222 -1.70 20.91 -5.23
CA MET A 222 -2.75 21.90 -4.96
C MET A 222 -2.19 23.21 -4.40
N HIS A 223 -1.22 23.15 -3.48
CA HIS A 223 -0.66 24.35 -2.85
C HIS A 223 0.30 25.11 -3.78
N ASN A 224 1.01 24.39 -4.66
CA ASN A 224 1.86 24.99 -5.68
C ASN A 224 1.09 25.50 -6.91
N ALA A 225 -0.21 25.23 -7.01
CA ALA A 225 -1.04 25.77 -8.07
C ALA A 225 -1.22 27.29 -7.88
N PRO A 226 -0.85 28.13 -8.85
CA PRO A 226 -1.09 29.57 -8.76
C PRO A 226 -2.60 29.79 -8.62
N GLY A 227 -2.99 30.49 -7.53
CA GLY A 227 -4.36 30.61 -7.06
C GLY A 227 -5.38 30.75 -8.19
N THR A 228 -6.18 29.70 -8.39
CA THR A 228 -7.30 29.74 -9.33
C THR A 228 -8.53 29.20 -8.61
N SER A 229 -9.45 30.13 -8.32
CA SER A 229 -10.86 29.90 -8.10
C SER A 229 -11.36 28.75 -9.00
N ILE A 230 -11.93 27.71 -8.39
CA ILE A 230 -12.40 26.51 -9.08
C ILE A 230 -13.63 26.88 -9.91
N ALA A 231 -13.40 27.23 -11.18
CA ALA A 231 -14.40 27.12 -12.23
C ALA A 231 -14.07 25.86 -13.04
N ALA A 232 -14.98 24.89 -12.98
CA ALA A 232 -14.91 23.65 -13.75
C ALA A 232 -14.64 23.94 -15.23
N THR A 233 -13.45 23.57 -15.73
CA THR A 233 -13.21 23.50 -17.17
C THR A 233 -12.43 22.24 -17.51
N SER A 234 -13.06 21.45 -18.38
CA SER A 234 -12.54 20.32 -19.12
C SER A 234 -11.12 20.58 -19.65
N VAL A 235 -10.18 19.69 -19.30
CA VAL A 235 -8.82 19.72 -19.84
C VAL A 235 -8.67 18.61 -20.87
N ASN A 236 -8.63 19.00 -22.14
CA ASN A 236 -7.85 18.28 -23.14
C ASN A 236 -6.38 18.63 -22.88
N SER A 237 -5.55 17.65 -22.55
CA SER A 237 -4.10 17.81 -22.61
C SER A 237 -3.46 16.65 -23.37
N ALA A 238 -2.91 16.99 -24.53
CA ALA A 238 -2.00 16.14 -25.28
C ALA A 238 -0.65 16.15 -24.56
N ALA A 239 -0.41 15.11 -23.75
CA ALA A 239 0.92 14.83 -23.20
C ALA A 239 1.76 14.08 -24.26
N LYS A 240 3.00 14.54 -24.44
CA LYS A 240 4.00 13.96 -25.34
C LYS A 240 4.18 12.47 -25.02
N LYS A 241 3.84 11.62 -26.00
CA LYS A 241 4.06 10.17 -25.95
C LYS A 241 5.56 9.88 -25.78
N ARG A 242 5.97 9.43 -24.59
CA ARG A 242 7.11 8.52 -24.48
C ARG A 242 6.69 7.22 -25.16
N ALA A 243 7.57 6.67 -26.00
CA ALA A 243 7.27 5.48 -26.78
C ALA A 243 6.81 4.34 -25.85
N PRO A 244 5.70 3.64 -26.16
CA PRO A 244 5.29 2.51 -25.36
C PRO A 244 6.35 1.42 -25.52
N LEU A 245 6.96 0.99 -24.42
CA LEU A 245 7.77 -0.23 -24.42
C LEU A 245 6.81 -1.41 -24.60
N VAL A 246 6.67 -1.83 -25.86
CA VAL A 246 5.69 -2.84 -26.34
C VAL A 246 6.01 -4.28 -25.88
N ARG A 247 6.91 -4.50 -24.91
CA ARG A 247 7.17 -5.83 -24.35
C ARG A 247 7.66 -5.79 -22.90
N MET A 248 6.78 -5.55 -21.92
CA MET A 248 6.98 -6.05 -20.56
C MET A 248 5.62 -6.18 -19.88
N CYS A 249 5.04 -7.38 -19.89
CA CYS A 249 3.72 -7.64 -19.29
C CYS A 249 3.83 -8.05 -17.82
N SER A 250 4.57 -7.31 -16.98
CA SER A 250 4.38 -7.22 -15.52
C SER A 250 5.51 -6.42 -14.85
N ILE A 251 5.38 -5.10 -14.83
CA ILE A 251 6.10 -4.25 -13.86
C ILE A 251 5.48 -4.56 -12.49
N VAL A 252 6.28 -5.07 -11.55
CA VAL A 252 5.85 -5.31 -10.17
C VAL A 252 6.11 -4.07 -9.31
N ASP A 253 7.15 -3.30 -9.68
CA ASP A 253 7.63 -2.02 -9.14
C ASP A 253 8.53 -1.33 -10.21
N GLU A 254 8.82 -0.02 -10.15
CA GLU A 254 9.71 0.69 -11.11
C GLU A 254 11.12 0.06 -11.15
N GLU A 255 11.53 -0.59 -10.07
CA GLU A 255 12.82 -1.26 -9.92
C GLU A 255 12.74 -2.80 -9.98
N VAL A 256 11.55 -3.40 -10.05
CA VAL A 256 11.38 -4.87 -10.06
C VAL A 256 10.33 -5.29 -11.09
N ALA A 257 10.73 -6.16 -12.02
CA ALA A 257 9.87 -6.65 -13.08
C ALA A 257 9.80 -8.19 -13.06
N LEU A 258 8.66 -8.70 -13.50
CA LEU A 258 8.42 -10.13 -13.65
C LEU A 258 8.30 -10.47 -15.13
N GLU A 259 8.99 -11.51 -15.52
CA GLU A 259 8.92 -12.09 -16.85
C GLU A 259 8.17 -13.43 -16.78
N GLU A 260 7.38 -13.71 -17.80
CA GLU A 260 6.48 -14.86 -17.79
C GLU A 260 6.43 -15.62 -19.12
N ILE A 261 6.39 -16.95 -19.02
CA ILE A 261 6.19 -17.86 -20.15
C ILE A 261 5.08 -18.82 -19.79
N PHE A 262 4.17 -19.07 -20.72
CA PHE A 262 3.14 -20.07 -20.57
C PHE A 262 3.48 -21.32 -21.37
N GLU A 263 3.56 -22.45 -20.67
CA GLU A 263 3.68 -23.77 -21.27
C GLU A 263 2.29 -24.35 -21.56
N ASN A 264 2.07 -24.82 -22.78
CA ASN A 264 0.80 -25.33 -23.28
C ASN A 264 0.96 -26.78 -23.75
N GLN A 265 -0.01 -27.63 -23.42
CA GLN A 265 -0.06 -29.01 -23.88
C GLN A 265 -1.51 -29.43 -24.18
N ARG A 266 -1.67 -30.38 -25.10
CA ARG A 266 -2.94 -31.02 -25.42
C ARG A 266 -2.91 -32.49 -25.00
N MET A 267 -4.06 -33.02 -24.65
CA MET A 267 -4.24 -34.45 -24.39
C MET A 267 -4.42 -35.19 -25.72
N HIS A 268 -3.63 -36.23 -25.91
CA HIS A 268 -3.84 -37.21 -26.97
C HIS A 268 -5.14 -37.98 -26.75
N ILE A 269 -5.70 -38.57 -27.81
CA ILE A 269 -6.88 -39.45 -27.75
C ILE A 269 -6.72 -40.65 -26.81
N PHE A 270 -5.47 -41.02 -26.47
CA PHE A 270 -5.14 -42.10 -25.52
C PHE A 270 -4.75 -41.59 -24.12
N GLY A 271 -5.10 -40.35 -23.77
CA GLY A 271 -4.93 -39.80 -22.43
C GLY A 271 -3.52 -39.30 -22.06
N LYS A 272 -2.57 -39.29 -23.01
CA LYS A 272 -1.22 -38.73 -22.79
C LYS A 272 -1.19 -37.23 -23.04
N TRP A 273 -0.58 -36.46 -22.13
CA TRP A 273 -0.36 -35.03 -22.31
C TRP A 273 0.97 -34.75 -23.01
N GLY A 274 0.99 -33.79 -23.93
CA GLY A 274 2.25 -33.41 -24.56
C GLY A 274 2.11 -32.23 -25.53
N PRO A 275 3.23 -31.60 -25.87
CA PRO A 275 3.26 -30.50 -26.84
C PRO A 275 3.08 -30.98 -28.28
N ASN A 276 3.47 -32.23 -28.59
CA ASN A 276 3.35 -32.81 -29.94
C ASN A 276 1.90 -33.11 -30.34
N TYR A 277 0.95 -32.91 -29.44
CA TYR A 277 -0.48 -33.09 -29.68
C TYR A 277 -1.21 -31.77 -29.92
N LEU A 278 -0.52 -30.62 -29.79
CA LEU A 278 -1.12 -29.31 -30.08
C LEU A 278 -1.53 -29.25 -31.55
N TRP A 279 -2.72 -28.74 -31.81
CA TRP A 279 -3.19 -28.52 -33.17
C TRP A 279 -2.51 -27.31 -33.80
N PRO A 280 -2.47 -27.19 -35.13
CA PRO A 280 -1.93 -26.00 -35.80
C PRO A 280 -2.63 -24.68 -35.41
N THR A 281 -3.89 -24.76 -34.97
CA THR A 281 -4.68 -23.63 -34.49
C THR A 281 -4.53 -23.37 -32.98
N ASP A 282 -3.83 -24.25 -32.27
CA ASP A 282 -3.53 -24.06 -30.85
C ASP A 282 -2.36 -23.09 -30.66
N ARG A 283 -2.20 -22.65 -29.42
CA ARG A 283 -1.05 -21.86 -28.99
C ARG A 283 0.21 -22.73 -29.04
N SER A 284 1.35 -22.13 -29.39
CA SER A 284 2.66 -22.81 -29.34
C SER A 284 2.97 -23.36 -27.95
N ARG A 285 3.83 -24.39 -27.88
CA ARG A 285 4.23 -25.04 -26.60
C ARG A 285 4.61 -24.01 -25.55
N PHE A 286 5.42 -23.03 -25.89
CA PHE A 286 5.75 -21.91 -25.03
C PHE A 286 5.25 -20.64 -25.69
N SER A 287 4.44 -19.86 -24.97
CA SER A 287 3.87 -18.63 -25.51
C SER A 287 3.73 -17.54 -24.46
N ASN A 288 3.49 -16.32 -24.91
CA ASN A 288 3.11 -15.21 -24.04
C ASN A 288 1.73 -15.44 -23.41
N ARG A 289 1.30 -14.53 -22.53
CA ARG A 289 0.00 -14.58 -21.85
C ARG A 289 -1.18 -14.76 -22.80
N GLN A 290 -1.19 -14.02 -23.91
CA GLN A 290 -2.25 -14.04 -24.91
C GLN A 290 -2.25 -15.35 -25.71
N GLY A 291 -1.08 -15.96 -25.88
CA GLY A 291 -0.87 -17.20 -26.63
C GLY A 291 -0.70 -17.01 -28.12
N ASP A 292 -0.53 -15.77 -28.59
CA ASP A 292 -0.38 -15.39 -29.98
C ASP A 292 1.08 -15.28 -30.43
N LYS A 293 2.02 -15.30 -29.48
CA LYS A 293 3.46 -15.25 -29.74
C LYS A 293 4.18 -16.42 -29.10
N GLU A 294 5.00 -17.11 -29.88
CA GLU A 294 5.90 -18.15 -29.40
C GLU A 294 7.08 -17.56 -28.62
N LEU A 295 7.42 -18.18 -27.49
CA LEU A 295 8.53 -17.81 -26.62
C LEU A 295 9.47 -19.00 -26.38
N SER A 296 10.65 -18.73 -25.83
CA SER A 296 11.60 -19.77 -25.44
C SER A 296 12.43 -19.28 -24.27
N PHE A 297 12.60 -20.11 -23.23
CA PHE A 297 13.38 -19.77 -22.03
C PHE A 297 14.77 -19.22 -22.34
N ASN A 298 15.44 -19.76 -23.36
CA ASN A 298 16.81 -19.39 -23.74
C ASN A 298 16.89 -18.14 -24.63
N LYS A 299 15.76 -17.66 -25.16
CA LYS A 299 15.69 -16.48 -26.02
C LYS A 299 15.13 -15.25 -25.31
N VAL A 300 14.85 -15.38 -24.01
CA VAL A 300 14.44 -14.24 -23.17
C VAL A 300 15.70 -13.56 -22.66
N GLU A 301 16.03 -12.43 -23.27
CA GLU A 301 17.15 -11.59 -22.85
C GLU A 301 16.73 -10.68 -21.70
N CYS A 302 17.66 -10.42 -20.77
CA CYS A 302 17.43 -9.41 -19.75
C CYS A 302 17.49 -8.03 -20.42
N PRO A 303 16.53 -7.14 -20.16
CA PRO A 303 16.58 -5.77 -20.64
C PRO A 303 17.85 -5.04 -20.17
N GLU A 304 18.27 -4.03 -20.92
CA GLU A 304 19.41 -3.18 -20.56
C GLU A 304 19.20 -2.52 -19.21
N HIS A 305 20.21 -2.56 -18.33
CA HIS A 305 20.17 -2.11 -16.94
C HIS A 305 19.35 -2.98 -15.97
N TRP A 306 18.85 -4.15 -16.38
CA TRP A 306 18.18 -5.11 -15.51
C TRP A 306 19.03 -6.33 -15.25
N THR A 307 18.83 -6.97 -14.09
CA THR A 307 19.49 -8.23 -13.73
C THR A 307 18.45 -9.23 -13.24
N TRP A 308 18.52 -10.48 -13.75
CA TRP A 308 17.69 -11.57 -13.25
C TRP A 308 18.02 -11.88 -11.78
N THR A 309 17.01 -11.87 -10.92
CA THR A 309 17.15 -12.11 -9.47
C THR A 309 16.66 -13.49 -9.03
N SER A 310 15.99 -14.21 -9.91
CA SER A 310 15.57 -15.59 -9.65
C SER A 310 15.71 -16.45 -10.89
N GLU A 311 15.68 -17.77 -10.72
CA GLU A 311 15.52 -18.72 -11.83
C GLU A 311 14.06 -18.87 -12.23
N TRP A 312 13.83 -19.43 -13.42
CA TRP A 312 12.49 -19.78 -13.86
C TRP A 312 11.85 -20.77 -12.88
N LYS A 313 10.68 -20.42 -12.36
CA LYS A 313 9.89 -21.28 -11.48
C LYS A 313 8.45 -21.37 -11.93
N VAL A 314 7.82 -22.50 -11.61
CA VAL A 314 6.39 -22.70 -11.85
C VAL A 314 5.59 -21.83 -10.89
N ASP A 315 4.64 -21.07 -11.43
CA ASP A 315 3.72 -20.27 -10.64
C ASP A 315 2.49 -21.10 -10.24
N MET A 316 2.57 -21.69 -9.05
CA MET A 316 1.51 -22.48 -8.43
C MET A 316 0.32 -21.65 -7.92
N LYS A 317 0.41 -20.31 -7.99
CA LYS A 317 -0.56 -19.38 -7.37
C LYS A 317 -1.32 -18.54 -8.40
N TYR A 318 -0.92 -18.60 -9.68
CA TYR A 318 -1.58 -17.87 -10.76
C TYR A 318 -3.06 -18.24 -10.93
N THR A 319 -3.35 -19.53 -10.82
CA THR A 319 -4.65 -20.15 -11.08
C THR A 319 -4.78 -21.41 -10.24
N GLU A 320 -6.00 -21.89 -10.01
CA GLU A 320 -6.20 -23.27 -9.53
C GLU A 320 -5.52 -24.25 -10.50
N CYS A 321 -4.51 -24.93 -9.98
CA CYS A 321 -3.69 -25.87 -10.72
C CYS A 321 -3.48 -27.15 -9.91
N ASP A 322 -3.03 -28.22 -10.58
CA ASP A 322 -2.58 -29.42 -9.89
C ASP A 322 -1.21 -29.22 -9.22
N GLU A 323 -0.71 -30.28 -8.59
CA GLU A 323 0.58 -30.33 -7.89
C GLU A 323 1.79 -30.02 -8.79
N GLU A 324 1.65 -30.14 -10.11
CA GLU A 324 2.69 -29.83 -11.09
C GLU A 324 2.53 -28.42 -11.71
N GLY A 325 1.53 -27.66 -11.29
CA GLY A 325 1.23 -26.31 -11.77
C GLY A 325 0.41 -26.26 -13.05
N TRP A 326 -0.26 -27.36 -13.42
CA TRP A 326 -1.13 -27.39 -14.59
C TRP A 326 -2.55 -26.99 -14.26
N SER A 327 -3.07 -26.04 -15.04
CA SER A 327 -4.49 -25.74 -15.09
C SER A 327 -5.10 -26.32 -16.36
N TYR A 328 -6.34 -26.77 -16.27
CA TYR A 328 -7.00 -27.59 -17.27
C TYR A 328 -8.24 -26.93 -17.89
N ALA A 329 -8.50 -27.20 -19.17
CA ALA A 329 -9.75 -26.83 -19.82
C ALA A 329 -10.10 -27.80 -20.97
N THR A 330 -11.32 -27.65 -21.48
CA THR A 330 -11.78 -28.36 -22.69
C THR A 330 -11.09 -27.86 -23.97
N ASP A 331 -10.78 -26.57 -24.06
CA ASP A 331 -10.05 -25.94 -25.18
C ASP A 331 -9.37 -24.61 -24.76
N PHE A 332 -8.46 -24.08 -25.60
CA PHE A 332 -7.73 -22.83 -25.30
C PHE A 332 -8.61 -21.56 -25.31
N PRO A 333 -9.61 -21.40 -26.20
CA PRO A 333 -10.54 -20.26 -26.13
C PRO A 333 -11.31 -20.19 -24.81
N ARG A 334 -11.85 -21.32 -24.33
CA ARG A 334 -12.50 -21.39 -23.02
C ARG A 334 -11.53 -21.13 -21.88
N PHE A 335 -10.26 -21.52 -22.03
CA PHE A 335 -9.21 -21.15 -21.10
C PHE A 335 -9.14 -19.63 -20.90
N LYS A 336 -9.10 -18.85 -22.00
CA LYS A 336 -9.09 -17.38 -21.94
C LYS A 336 -10.35 -16.83 -21.27
N TYR A 337 -11.52 -17.37 -21.63
CA TYR A 337 -12.80 -16.93 -21.08
C TYR A 337 -12.96 -17.22 -19.58
N HIS A 338 -12.57 -18.41 -19.13
CA HIS A 338 -12.64 -18.78 -17.71
C HIS A 338 -11.67 -17.96 -16.87
N LEU A 339 -10.43 -17.78 -17.33
CA LEU A 339 -9.46 -16.91 -16.65
C LEU A 339 -9.97 -15.48 -16.49
N ALA A 340 -10.60 -14.91 -17.53
CA ALA A 340 -11.18 -13.58 -17.47
C ALA A 340 -12.33 -13.46 -16.45
N LYS A 341 -12.92 -14.58 -16.03
CA LYS A 341 -13.96 -14.68 -14.99
C LYS A 341 -13.40 -15.13 -13.63
N GLY A 342 -12.08 -15.19 -13.46
CA GLY A 342 -11.45 -15.69 -12.25
C GLY A 342 -11.65 -17.19 -12.01
N LYS A 343 -12.01 -17.96 -13.05
CA LYS A 343 -12.25 -19.40 -12.96
C LYS A 343 -11.12 -20.17 -13.63
N SER A 344 -10.63 -21.20 -12.96
CA SER A 344 -9.68 -22.18 -13.50
C SER A 344 -10.01 -23.56 -12.94
N ASN A 345 -9.32 -24.62 -13.38
CA ASN A 345 -9.62 -25.98 -12.94
C ASN A 345 -8.32 -26.77 -12.76
N ALA A 346 -8.17 -27.42 -11.61
CA ALA A 346 -7.08 -28.36 -11.32
C ALA A 346 -7.41 -29.81 -11.74
N ARG A 347 -8.67 -30.10 -12.12
CA ARG A 347 -9.13 -31.45 -12.45
C ARG A 347 -8.84 -31.83 -13.91
N LYS A 348 -8.16 -32.98 -14.08
CA LYS A 348 -7.84 -33.60 -15.37
C LYS A 348 -9.08 -34.12 -16.13
N VAL A 349 -10.11 -34.56 -15.39
CA VAL A 349 -11.30 -35.21 -15.95
C VAL A 349 -12.09 -34.26 -16.85
N GLY A 350 -12.39 -34.70 -18.08
CA GLY A 350 -13.16 -33.91 -19.05
C GLY A 350 -12.37 -32.79 -19.74
N SER A 351 -11.06 -32.70 -19.51
CA SER A 351 -10.19 -31.68 -20.09
C SER A 351 -9.40 -32.21 -21.29
N SER A 352 -9.12 -31.35 -22.25
CA SER A 352 -8.36 -31.70 -23.46
C SER A 352 -7.13 -30.82 -23.66
N VAL A 353 -7.03 -29.69 -22.96
CA VAL A 353 -5.85 -28.83 -22.95
C VAL A 353 -5.42 -28.52 -21.52
N ARG A 354 -4.12 -28.28 -21.33
CA ARG A 354 -3.56 -27.80 -20.07
C ARG A 354 -2.54 -26.70 -20.31
N ARG A 355 -2.43 -25.80 -19.34
CA ARG A 355 -1.51 -24.65 -19.38
C ARG A 355 -0.85 -24.48 -18.02
N ARG A 356 0.44 -24.17 -18.02
CA ARG A 356 1.26 -23.91 -16.84
C ARG A 356 1.99 -22.60 -17.02
N ARG A 357 2.03 -21.76 -15.98
CA ARG A 357 2.75 -20.48 -15.99
C ARG A 357 4.12 -20.65 -15.36
N TRP A 358 5.13 -20.15 -16.04
CA TRP A 358 6.50 -20.01 -15.56
C TRP A 358 6.78 -18.54 -15.35
N VAL A 359 7.43 -18.20 -14.25
CA VAL A 359 7.78 -16.82 -13.89
C VAL A 359 9.25 -16.72 -13.49
N ARG A 360 9.85 -15.57 -13.78
CA ARG A 360 11.20 -15.18 -13.36
C ARG A 360 11.16 -13.70 -12.97
N THR A 361 11.96 -13.31 -11.98
CA THR A 361 12.04 -11.92 -11.52
C THR A 361 13.35 -11.29 -11.92
N MET A 362 13.33 -9.99 -12.19
CA MET A 362 14.49 -9.15 -12.42
C MET A 362 14.36 -7.87 -11.62
N CYS A 363 15.49 -7.27 -11.26
CA CYS A 363 15.56 -5.94 -10.68
C CYS A 363 16.35 -5.00 -11.59
N LEU A 364 16.02 -3.72 -11.53
CA LEU A 364 16.83 -2.66 -12.08
C LEU A 364 18.16 -2.61 -11.32
N ASN A 365 19.26 -2.41 -12.04
CA ASN A 365 20.57 -2.25 -11.43
C ASN A 365 20.71 -0.80 -10.93
N PRO A 366 20.77 -0.55 -9.61
CA PRO A 366 20.83 0.81 -9.05
C PRO A 366 22.10 1.59 -9.44
N ASP A 367 23.16 0.89 -9.86
CA ASP A 367 24.43 1.51 -10.29
C ASP A 367 24.44 1.92 -11.78
N ALA A 368 23.36 1.64 -12.52
CA ALA A 368 23.28 1.95 -13.95
C ALA A 368 23.13 3.46 -14.25
N ASP A 369 22.62 4.24 -13.30
CA ASP A 369 22.34 5.67 -13.47
C ASP A 369 23.57 6.59 -13.25
N VAL A 370 24.76 6.03 -12.99
CA VAL A 370 25.99 6.81 -12.70
C VAL A 370 26.93 6.95 -13.90
N ALA A 371 26.56 6.44 -15.08
CA ALA A 371 27.33 6.63 -16.29
C ALA A 371 26.47 7.30 -17.37
N PHE A 372 26.46 8.64 -17.40
CA PHE A 372 26.81 9.49 -18.56
C PHE A 372 26.55 10.96 -18.27
#